data_AF-A0A9X1QIM9-F1
#
_entry.id   AF-A0A9X1QIM9-F1
#
_cell.length_a   1.000
_cell.length_b   1.000
_cell.length_c   1.000
_cell.angle_alpha   90.00
_cell.angle_beta   90.00
_cell.angle_gamma   90.00
#
_symmetry.space_group_name_H-M   'P 1'
#
loop_
_entity.id
_entity.type
_entity.pdbx_description
1 polymer ?
#
loop_
_entity_poly.entity_id
_entity_poly.type
_entity_poly.pdbx_seq_one_letter_code
_entity_poly.pdbx_strand_id
1 'polypeptide(L)'
;MQMLSGLGRTRYIPLLILFTLAILQSCKKNPKEMSREQLEKELSDKKHYEKLLEFGKSAGINVEKFAATGEQAPVFALLEEAGFGHKPNLRYTEKKVKADTLLLREAAEALVKGESVDKVMKGLEPVYPVYNNLKIHYARLLKENKQDSAAVVAETLNAYRWIKRQSNGAPRFVMVNIRGAYLAAMDSAGQNVLRMRTVVGKSDTPTPTMDTYATSIVTHPYWNVPKSIAIKEMFPKAASDPEYLSRNRIQIIDNKGQAVNPEEIDWEELTAEKFPYRFRQETGEDNSLGLLKVEIKNPLAIYLHDTNARYLFKSNSRWRSHGCVRVQQPTDLANYMAGTKLLDNDFMTEPDTVSTPPKWHKLKARIPVFLLYLGADCNEKGDLLYFEDVYKRGLPKV
;
A
#
# COMPACT_ATOMS: atom_id res chain seq x y z
N MET A 1 -59.09 -65.77 32.25
CA MET A 1 -58.44 -65.44 33.54
C MET A 1 -56.94 -65.39 33.29
N GLN A 2 -56.33 -64.18 33.31
CA GLN A 2 -54.90 -63.83 33.50
C GLN A 2 -53.82 -64.51 32.60
N MET A 3 -52.71 -63.91 32.17
CA MET A 3 -52.06 -62.61 32.39
C MET A 3 -51.07 -62.35 31.23
N LEU A 4 -50.78 -61.07 30.99
CA LEU A 4 -49.82 -60.51 30.04
C LEU A 4 -48.36 -60.93 30.34
N SER A 5 -47.54 -61.11 29.30
CA SER A 5 -46.09 -60.85 29.41
C SER A 5 -45.60 -60.13 28.16
N GLY A 6 -45.24 -58.86 28.34
CA GLY A 6 -44.57 -58.04 27.34
C GLY A 6 -43.07 -58.09 27.56
N LEU A 7 -42.30 -58.21 26.48
CA LEU A 7 -40.89 -57.84 26.38
C LEU A 7 -40.47 -58.01 24.92
N GLY A 8 -40.46 -56.92 24.15
CA GLY A 8 -40.01 -57.03 22.76
C GLY A 8 -40.13 -55.78 21.93
N ARG A 9 -39.82 -54.59 22.47
CA ARG A 9 -39.82 -53.36 21.63
C ARG A 9 -39.05 -52.16 22.19
N THR A 10 -37.90 -52.36 22.83
CA THR A 10 -37.13 -51.21 23.36
C THR A 10 -35.61 -51.27 23.21
N ARG A 11 -35.04 -52.29 22.54
CA ARG A 11 -33.57 -52.39 22.37
C ARG A 11 -33.00 -51.91 21.03
N TYR A 12 -33.83 -51.58 20.03
CA TYR A 12 -33.34 -51.19 18.69
C TYR A 12 -33.41 -49.68 18.38
N ILE A 13 -34.08 -48.90 19.23
CA ILE A 13 -34.18 -47.44 19.03
C ILE A 13 -32.82 -46.73 19.18
N PRO A 14 -31.94 -47.09 20.15
CA PRO A 14 -30.63 -46.43 20.27
C PRO A 14 -29.71 -46.77 19.10
N LEU A 15 -29.76 -48.01 18.59
CA LEU A 15 -28.94 -48.45 17.47
C LEU A 15 -29.37 -47.80 16.15
N LEU A 16 -30.67 -47.67 15.87
CA LEU A 16 -31.14 -46.99 14.66
C LEU A 16 -30.78 -45.50 14.66
N ILE A 17 -30.82 -44.83 15.81
CA ILE A 17 -30.43 -43.42 15.94
C ILE A 17 -28.91 -43.28 15.74
N LEU A 18 -28.09 -44.16 16.32
CA LEU A 18 -26.64 -44.18 16.10
C LEU A 18 -26.26 -44.54 14.65
N PHE A 19 -26.99 -45.46 14.00
CA PHE A 19 -26.74 -45.85 12.61
C PHE A 19 -27.18 -44.77 11.61
N THR A 20 -28.28 -44.05 11.89
CA THR A 20 -28.72 -42.91 11.08
C THR A 20 -27.81 -41.68 11.24
N LEU A 21 -27.30 -41.41 12.45
CA LEU A 21 -26.25 -40.41 12.67
C LEU A 21 -24.93 -40.80 11.98
N ALA A 22 -24.56 -42.08 12.00
CA ALA A 22 -23.37 -42.58 11.31
C ALA A 22 -23.50 -42.52 9.78
N ILE A 23 -24.67 -42.82 9.21
CA ILE A 23 -24.93 -42.69 7.77
C ILE A 23 -24.97 -41.21 7.34
N LEU A 24 -25.54 -40.33 8.18
CA LEU A 24 -25.53 -38.88 7.93
C LEU A 24 -24.11 -38.28 7.98
N GLN A 25 -23.22 -38.78 8.84
CA GLN A 25 -21.79 -38.42 8.82
C GLN A 25 -21.01 -39.09 7.68
N SER A 26 -21.38 -40.30 7.27
CA SER A 26 -20.71 -41.07 6.20
C SER A 26 -21.01 -40.56 4.78
N CYS A 27 -21.96 -39.64 4.59
CA CYS A 27 -22.35 -39.10 3.28
C CYS A 27 -21.76 -37.72 2.94
N LYS A 28 -21.00 -37.10 3.85
CA LYS A 28 -20.31 -35.83 3.52
C LYS A 28 -19.08 -36.13 2.68
N LYS A 29 -19.07 -35.65 1.43
CA LYS A 29 -17.88 -35.70 0.57
C LYS A 29 -16.67 -35.12 1.30
N ASN A 30 -15.50 -35.71 1.09
CA ASN A 30 -14.25 -35.15 1.58
C ASN A 30 -14.11 -33.72 1.01
N PRO A 31 -13.87 -32.68 1.85
CA PRO A 31 -13.82 -31.30 1.37
C PRO A 31 -12.78 -31.04 0.28
N LYS A 32 -11.69 -31.83 0.25
CA LYS A 32 -10.67 -31.77 -0.81
C LYS A 32 -11.23 -32.14 -2.18
N GLU A 33 -12.25 -32.99 -2.24
CA GLU A 33 -12.89 -33.47 -3.47
C GLU A 33 -14.09 -32.59 -3.88
N MET A 34 -14.47 -31.62 -3.05
CA MET A 34 -15.60 -30.73 -3.33
C MET A 34 -15.22 -29.65 -4.35
N SER A 35 -16.13 -29.34 -5.28
CA SER A 35 -16.00 -28.17 -6.15
C SER A 35 -16.13 -26.88 -5.34
N ARG A 36 -15.76 -25.73 -5.93
CA ARG A 36 -15.92 -24.43 -5.27
C ARG A 36 -17.38 -24.18 -4.90
N GLU A 37 -18.31 -24.47 -5.81
CA GLU A 37 -19.75 -24.29 -5.61
C GLU A 37 -20.28 -25.21 -4.50
N GLN A 38 -19.75 -26.44 -4.41
CA GLN A 38 -20.10 -27.36 -3.33
C GLN A 38 -19.63 -26.84 -1.97
N LEU A 39 -18.40 -26.30 -1.89
CA LEU A 39 -17.88 -25.67 -0.67
C LEU A 39 -18.70 -24.44 -0.28
N GLU A 40 -19.02 -23.56 -1.24
CA GLU A 40 -19.88 -22.40 -1.00
C GLU A 40 -21.25 -22.79 -0.47
N LYS A 41 -21.90 -23.78 -1.10
CA LYS A 41 -23.21 -24.27 -0.68
C LYS A 41 -23.19 -24.80 0.76
N GLU A 42 -22.18 -25.61 1.11
CA GLU A 42 -22.06 -26.16 2.47
C GLU A 42 -21.83 -25.06 3.51
N LEU A 43 -21.08 -24.00 3.16
CA LEU A 43 -20.78 -22.86 4.03
C LEU A 43 -21.86 -21.77 4.01
N SER A 44 -22.87 -21.89 3.15
CA SER A 44 -24.01 -20.96 3.05
C SER A 44 -25.07 -21.18 4.13
N ASP A 45 -24.94 -22.24 4.94
CA ASP A 45 -25.81 -22.43 6.11
C ASP A 45 -25.80 -21.18 6.99
N LYS A 46 -27.00 -20.73 7.37
CA LYS A 46 -27.24 -19.43 8.02
C LYS A 46 -26.32 -19.21 9.23
N LYS A 47 -26.16 -20.22 10.09
CA LYS A 47 -25.37 -20.12 11.31
C LYS A 47 -23.86 -19.99 11.03
N HIS A 48 -23.35 -20.69 10.02
CA HIS A 48 -21.94 -20.60 9.65
C HIS A 48 -21.63 -19.26 8.97
N TYR A 49 -22.51 -18.84 8.06
CA TYR A 49 -22.30 -17.62 7.32
C TYR A 49 -22.45 -16.36 8.19
N GLU A 50 -23.39 -16.34 9.13
CA GLU A 50 -23.52 -15.25 10.11
C GLU A 50 -22.23 -15.03 10.90
N LYS A 51 -21.54 -16.11 11.33
CA LYS A 51 -20.24 -15.99 12.01
C LYS A 51 -19.14 -15.43 11.11
N LEU A 52 -19.13 -15.78 9.82
CA LEU A 52 -18.19 -15.20 8.86
C LEU A 52 -18.45 -13.69 8.68
N LEU A 53 -19.71 -13.28 8.62
CA LEU A 53 -20.08 -11.86 8.56
C LEU A 53 -19.73 -11.13 9.86
N GLU A 54 -19.95 -11.74 11.03
CA GLU A 54 -19.52 -11.17 12.32
C GLU A 54 -18.01 -10.95 12.38
N PHE A 55 -17.22 -11.94 11.93
CA PHE A 55 -15.78 -11.79 11.81
C PHE A 55 -15.43 -10.65 10.85
N GLY A 56 -16.02 -10.64 9.65
CA GLY A 56 -15.76 -9.61 8.66
C GLY A 56 -16.04 -8.20 9.18
N LYS A 57 -17.16 -8.02 9.88
CA LYS A 57 -17.49 -6.76 10.56
C LYS A 57 -16.43 -6.37 11.57
N SER A 58 -15.92 -7.32 12.38
CA SER A 58 -14.83 -7.06 13.33
C SER A 58 -13.48 -6.71 12.68
N ALA A 59 -13.30 -7.07 11.41
CA ALA A 59 -12.11 -6.80 10.60
C ALA A 59 -12.23 -5.53 9.74
N GLY A 60 -13.28 -4.72 9.95
CA GLY A 60 -13.51 -3.50 9.18
C GLY A 60 -13.98 -3.75 7.75
N ILE A 61 -14.65 -4.87 7.50
CA ILE A 61 -15.24 -5.20 6.20
C ILE A 61 -16.70 -4.71 6.19
N ASN A 62 -17.09 -4.04 5.09
CA ASN A 62 -18.48 -3.75 4.81
C ASN A 62 -19.20 -5.01 4.32
N VAL A 63 -19.74 -5.74 5.29
CA VAL A 63 -20.36 -7.05 5.08
C VAL A 63 -21.70 -7.01 4.35
N GLU A 64 -22.33 -5.84 4.21
CA GLU A 64 -23.57 -5.68 3.44
C GLU A 64 -23.37 -6.04 1.97
N LYS A 65 -22.18 -5.78 1.42
CA LYS A 65 -21.77 -6.16 0.06
C LYS A 65 -21.67 -7.69 -0.13
N PHE A 66 -21.67 -8.45 0.97
CA PHE A 66 -21.54 -9.89 1.01
C PHE A 66 -22.78 -10.56 1.61
N ALA A 67 -23.90 -9.85 1.73
CA ALA A 67 -25.15 -10.49 2.15
C ALA A 67 -25.51 -11.64 1.19
N ALA A 68 -26.04 -12.74 1.74
CA ALA A 68 -26.47 -13.87 0.91
C ALA A 68 -27.63 -13.44 0.01
N THR A 69 -27.52 -13.71 -1.29
CA THR A 69 -28.59 -13.49 -2.27
C THR A 69 -29.22 -14.83 -2.60
N GLY A 70 -30.38 -15.13 -2.01
CA GLY A 70 -31.04 -16.44 -2.16
C GLY A 70 -30.37 -17.52 -1.28
N GLU A 71 -30.20 -18.73 -1.82
CA GLU A 71 -29.69 -19.89 -1.08
C GLU A 71 -28.16 -19.98 -1.02
N GLN A 72 -27.43 -19.15 -1.78
CA GLN A 72 -25.97 -19.20 -1.87
C GLN A 72 -25.34 -17.89 -1.40
N ALA A 73 -24.46 -18.02 -0.41
CA ALA A 73 -23.69 -16.92 0.14
C ALA A 73 -22.37 -16.73 -0.62
N PRO A 74 -21.87 -15.50 -0.82
CA PRO A 74 -20.62 -15.23 -1.52
C PRO A 74 -19.38 -15.50 -0.64
N VAL A 75 -19.25 -16.73 -0.10
CA VAL A 75 -18.27 -17.13 0.90
C VAL A 75 -16.84 -16.81 0.47
N PHE A 76 -16.41 -17.25 -0.71
CA PHE A 76 -15.04 -17.01 -1.16
C PHE A 76 -14.75 -15.53 -1.42
N ALA A 77 -15.76 -14.73 -1.78
CA ALA A 77 -15.56 -13.30 -1.94
C ALA A 77 -15.30 -12.64 -0.56
N LEU A 78 -16.02 -13.08 0.47
CA LEU A 78 -15.77 -12.64 1.85
C LEU A 78 -14.41 -13.13 2.38
N LEU A 79 -14.00 -14.37 2.07
CA LEU A 79 -12.66 -14.87 2.41
C LEU A 79 -11.56 -14.08 1.70
N GLU A 80 -11.74 -13.75 0.41
CA GLU A 80 -10.79 -12.92 -0.35
C GLU A 80 -10.69 -11.52 0.28
N GLU A 81 -11.83 -10.90 0.57
CA GLU A 81 -11.88 -9.60 1.21
C GLU A 81 -11.16 -9.65 2.56
N ALA A 82 -11.43 -10.63 3.43
CA ALA A 82 -10.76 -10.76 4.73
C ALA A 82 -9.25 -10.99 4.63
N GLY A 83 -8.79 -11.81 3.68
CA GLY A 83 -7.37 -12.16 3.57
C GLY A 83 -6.52 -11.18 2.76
N PHE A 84 -7.12 -10.49 1.79
CA PHE A 84 -6.40 -9.75 0.74
C PHE A 84 -6.97 -8.36 0.44
N GLY A 85 -8.17 -8.07 0.95
CA GLY A 85 -8.83 -6.78 0.77
C GLY A 85 -9.13 -6.45 -0.68
N HIS A 86 -9.72 -5.27 -0.87
CA HIS A 86 -9.97 -4.69 -2.17
C HIS A 86 -8.98 -3.57 -2.49
N LYS A 87 -8.85 -3.26 -3.78
CA LYS A 87 -7.97 -2.21 -4.27
C LYS A 87 -8.34 -0.85 -3.64
N PRO A 88 -7.43 -0.17 -2.93
CA PRO A 88 -7.66 1.19 -2.45
C PRO A 88 -7.83 2.19 -3.59
N ASN A 89 -8.22 3.43 -3.28
CA ASN A 89 -8.29 4.51 -4.27
C ASN A 89 -6.87 4.93 -4.74
N LEU A 90 -6.39 4.24 -5.77
CA LEU A 90 -5.04 4.39 -6.33
C LEU A 90 -5.10 5.07 -7.71
N ARG A 91 -4.37 6.17 -7.87
CA ARG A 91 -4.21 6.85 -9.16
C ARG A 91 -3.38 6.03 -10.15
N TYR A 92 -2.45 5.21 -9.66
CA TYR A 92 -1.65 4.32 -10.50
C TYR A 92 -1.45 2.94 -9.85
N THR A 93 -1.44 1.90 -10.68
CA THR A 93 -1.23 0.51 -10.23
C THR A 93 -0.40 -0.23 -11.26
N GLU A 94 0.88 -0.44 -10.94
CA GLU A 94 1.80 -1.29 -11.71
C GLU A 94 1.59 -2.76 -11.37
N LYS A 95 1.39 -3.05 -10.07
CA LYS A 95 1.33 -4.42 -9.55
C LYS A 95 -0.01 -5.07 -9.90
N LYS A 96 0.01 -6.32 -10.33
CA LYS A 96 -1.19 -7.09 -10.73
C LYS A 96 -1.24 -8.45 -10.02
N VAL A 97 -0.82 -8.51 -8.76
CA VAL A 97 -0.83 -9.75 -7.99
C VAL A 97 -2.27 -10.09 -7.63
N LYS A 98 -2.69 -11.32 -7.98
CA LYS A 98 -4.02 -11.84 -7.63
C LYS A 98 -4.02 -12.39 -6.20
N ALA A 99 -5.20 -12.52 -5.60
CA ALA A 99 -5.34 -13.21 -4.33
C ALA A 99 -4.89 -14.67 -4.49
N ASP A 100 -4.37 -15.25 -3.40
CA ASP A 100 -3.94 -16.65 -3.40
C ASP A 100 -5.17 -17.56 -3.33
N THR A 101 -5.58 -18.08 -4.49
CA THR A 101 -6.77 -18.92 -4.61
C THR A 101 -6.62 -20.25 -3.90
N LEU A 102 -5.39 -20.75 -3.72
CA LEU A 102 -5.14 -21.99 -2.99
C LEU A 102 -5.38 -21.75 -1.50
N LEU A 103 -4.83 -20.67 -0.93
CA LEU A 103 -5.06 -20.32 0.46
C LEU A 103 -6.55 -20.11 0.78
N LEU A 104 -7.29 -19.46 -0.13
CA LEU A 104 -8.75 -19.28 0.01
C LEU A 104 -9.50 -20.62 -0.03
N ARG A 105 -9.07 -21.55 -0.88
CA ARG A 105 -9.65 -22.90 -0.93
C ARG A 105 -9.35 -23.67 0.34
N GLU A 106 -8.12 -23.66 0.83
CA GLU A 106 -7.72 -24.33 2.07
C GLU A 106 -8.52 -23.81 3.27
N ALA A 107 -8.75 -22.49 3.33
CA ALA A 107 -9.61 -21.89 4.34
C ALA A 107 -11.06 -22.40 4.26
N ALA A 108 -11.64 -22.44 3.06
CA ALA A 108 -13.00 -22.99 2.87
C ALA A 108 -13.09 -24.47 3.26
N GLU A 109 -12.10 -25.28 2.85
CA GLU A 109 -12.02 -26.69 3.23
C GLU A 109 -11.90 -26.89 4.75
N ALA A 110 -11.12 -26.06 5.43
CA ALA A 110 -10.97 -26.09 6.89
C ALA A 110 -12.30 -25.76 7.61
N LEU A 111 -13.05 -24.76 7.12
CA LEU A 111 -14.37 -24.41 7.65
C LEU A 111 -15.36 -25.57 7.49
N VAL A 112 -15.39 -26.24 6.33
CA VAL A 112 -16.27 -27.40 6.10
C VAL A 112 -15.90 -28.59 7.01
N LYS A 113 -14.61 -28.76 7.33
CA LYS A 113 -14.15 -29.77 8.32
C LYS A 113 -14.52 -29.43 9.76
N GLY A 114 -15.11 -28.26 10.01
CA GLY A 114 -15.53 -27.83 11.34
C GLY A 114 -14.47 -27.05 12.12
N GLU A 115 -13.40 -26.56 11.47
CA GLU A 115 -12.51 -25.60 12.12
C GLU A 115 -13.26 -24.29 12.43
N SER A 116 -12.90 -23.65 13.55
CA SER A 116 -13.60 -22.43 13.95
C SER A 116 -13.33 -21.28 12.99
N VAL A 117 -14.37 -20.46 12.75
CA VAL A 117 -14.27 -19.24 11.92
C VAL A 117 -13.12 -18.36 12.38
N ASP A 118 -12.99 -18.11 13.69
CA ASP A 118 -11.92 -17.28 14.23
C ASP A 118 -10.52 -17.81 13.89
N LYS A 119 -10.31 -19.13 13.95
CA LYS A 119 -9.01 -19.74 13.66
C LYS A 119 -8.67 -19.61 12.18
N VAL A 120 -9.62 -19.98 11.31
CA VAL A 120 -9.42 -19.94 9.87
C VAL A 120 -9.21 -18.51 9.38
N MET A 121 -10.06 -17.59 9.81
CA MET A 121 -10.02 -16.21 9.34
C MET A 121 -8.78 -15.47 9.83
N LYS A 122 -8.34 -15.68 11.09
CA LYS A 122 -7.05 -15.16 11.58
C LYS A 122 -5.87 -15.68 10.76
N GLY A 123 -5.95 -16.91 10.23
CA GLY A 123 -4.92 -17.46 9.33
C GLY A 123 -4.86 -16.78 7.96
N LEU A 124 -5.94 -16.12 7.52
CA LEU A 124 -5.99 -15.37 6.27
C LEU A 124 -5.47 -13.94 6.40
N GLU A 125 -5.66 -13.33 7.57
CA GLU A 125 -5.32 -11.93 7.82
C GLU A 125 -3.80 -11.65 7.72
N PRO A 126 -3.41 -10.38 7.49
CA PRO A 126 -2.02 -9.97 7.62
C PRO A 126 -1.46 -10.24 9.02
N VAL A 127 -0.28 -10.87 9.08
CA VAL A 127 0.46 -11.11 10.33
C VAL A 127 1.17 -9.85 10.87
N TYR A 128 0.89 -8.70 10.28
CA TYR A 128 1.61 -7.46 10.51
C TYR A 128 1.28 -6.88 11.91
N PRO A 129 2.29 -6.54 12.75
CA PRO A 129 2.03 -5.99 14.09
C PRO A 129 1.11 -4.76 14.07
N VAL A 130 1.33 -3.87 13.10
CA VAL A 130 0.50 -2.66 12.89
C VAL A 130 -0.95 -3.00 12.56
N TYR A 131 -1.20 -4.03 11.76
CA TYR A 131 -2.55 -4.49 11.42
C TYR A 131 -3.29 -5.01 12.65
N ASN A 132 -2.60 -5.78 13.50
CA ASN A 132 -3.17 -6.30 14.74
C ASN A 132 -3.55 -5.17 15.72
N ASN A 133 -2.69 -4.16 15.88
CA ASN A 133 -2.99 -2.99 16.71
C ASN A 133 -4.19 -2.20 16.16
N LEU A 134 -4.27 -2.02 14.84
CA LEU A 134 -5.43 -1.39 14.20
C LEU A 134 -6.73 -2.15 14.45
N LYS A 135 -6.72 -3.49 14.44
CA LYS A 135 -7.91 -4.30 14.77
C LYS A 135 -8.38 -4.07 16.21
N ILE A 136 -7.45 -4.03 17.17
CA ILE A 136 -7.77 -3.76 18.58
C ILE A 136 -8.42 -2.37 18.71
N HIS A 137 -7.82 -1.36 18.09
CA HIS A 137 -8.35 0.00 18.10
C HIS A 137 -9.71 0.12 17.40
N TYR A 138 -9.87 -0.53 16.26
CA TYR A 138 -11.13 -0.58 15.53
C TYR A 138 -12.26 -1.15 16.38
N ALA A 139 -12.05 -2.30 17.02
CA ALA A 139 -13.03 -2.92 17.91
C ALA A 139 -13.40 -2.00 19.09
N ARG A 140 -12.41 -1.31 19.69
CA ARG A 140 -12.66 -0.31 20.75
C ARG A 140 -13.50 0.86 20.25
N LEU A 141 -13.20 1.40 19.08
CA LEU A 141 -13.94 2.53 18.49
C LEU A 141 -15.40 2.17 18.21
N LEU A 142 -15.67 0.95 17.72
CA LEU A 142 -17.03 0.46 17.55
C LEU A 142 -17.78 0.38 18.89
N LYS A 143 -17.14 -0.14 19.94
CA LYS A 143 -17.72 -0.21 21.29
C LYS A 143 -18.03 1.17 21.88
N GLU A 144 -17.21 2.17 21.55
CA GLU A 144 -17.39 3.58 21.94
C GLU A 144 -18.34 4.35 21.01
N ASN A 145 -18.97 3.69 20.03
CA ASN A 145 -19.84 4.28 19.00
C ASN A 145 -19.20 5.41 18.18
N LYS A 146 -17.88 5.35 17.97
CA LYS A 146 -17.11 6.33 17.17
C LYS A 146 -17.04 5.89 15.71
N GLN A 147 -18.18 5.92 15.02
CA GLN A 147 -18.32 5.36 13.65
C GLN A 147 -17.36 5.99 12.63
N ASP A 148 -17.24 7.32 12.58
CA ASP A 148 -16.34 7.99 11.63
C ASP A 148 -14.87 7.63 11.87
N SER A 149 -14.46 7.57 13.15
CA SER A 149 -13.12 7.14 13.52
C SER A 149 -12.86 5.68 13.16
N ALA A 150 -13.85 4.81 13.37
CA ALA A 150 -13.78 3.41 13.00
C ALA A 150 -13.68 3.24 11.48
N ALA A 151 -14.41 4.04 10.68
CA ALA A 151 -14.32 4.04 9.22
C ALA A 151 -12.91 4.40 8.72
N VAL A 152 -12.28 5.43 9.31
CA VAL A 152 -10.89 5.79 8.97
C VAL A 152 -9.90 4.66 9.29
N VAL A 153 -10.10 3.95 10.40
CA VAL A 153 -9.28 2.78 10.75
C VAL A 153 -9.54 1.60 9.82
N ALA A 154 -10.80 1.35 9.43
CA ALA A 154 -11.17 0.27 8.52
C ALA A 154 -10.58 0.44 7.10
N GLU A 155 -10.49 1.68 6.59
CA GLU A 155 -9.75 1.99 5.35
C GLU A 155 -8.28 1.53 5.45
N THR A 156 -7.66 1.77 6.60
CA THR A 156 -6.26 1.39 6.87
C THR A 156 -6.10 -0.12 7.01
N LEU A 157 -7.06 -0.80 7.65
CA LEU A 157 -7.12 -2.27 7.69
C LEU A 157 -7.22 -2.87 6.29
N ASN A 158 -8.05 -2.31 5.41
CA ASN A 158 -8.11 -2.74 4.01
C ASN A 158 -6.78 -2.50 3.29
N ALA A 159 -6.14 -1.34 3.51
CA ALA A 159 -4.85 -1.03 2.91
C ALA A 159 -3.76 -2.05 3.27
N TYR A 160 -3.68 -2.52 4.51
CA TYR A 160 -2.73 -3.56 4.91
C TYR A 160 -3.06 -4.94 4.33
N ARG A 161 -4.34 -5.29 4.16
CA ARG A 161 -4.75 -6.49 3.42
C ARG A 161 -4.31 -6.42 1.95
N TRP A 162 -4.48 -5.25 1.33
CA TRP A 162 -4.00 -4.99 -0.04
C TRP A 162 -2.46 -5.03 -0.15
N ILE A 163 -1.74 -4.48 0.83
CA ILE A 163 -0.28 -4.57 0.90
C ILE A 163 0.15 -6.03 0.93
N LYS A 164 -0.40 -6.85 1.83
CA LYS A 164 -0.13 -8.31 1.90
C LYS A 164 -0.30 -8.98 0.55
N ARG A 165 -1.41 -8.70 -0.15
CA ARG A 165 -1.68 -9.24 -1.50
C ARG A 165 -0.57 -8.84 -2.47
N GLN A 166 -0.23 -7.56 -2.53
CA GLN A 166 0.64 -7.01 -3.58
C GLN A 166 2.14 -7.08 -3.26
N SER A 167 2.52 -7.42 -2.03
CA SER A 167 3.90 -7.70 -1.62
C SER A 167 4.18 -9.19 -1.46
N ASN A 168 3.26 -10.08 -1.87
CA ASN A 168 3.44 -11.52 -1.71
C ASN A 168 4.76 -12.00 -2.34
N GLY A 169 5.54 -12.77 -1.58
CA GLY A 169 6.87 -13.27 -1.98
C GLY A 169 7.99 -12.22 -1.99
N ALA A 170 7.71 -10.94 -1.70
CA ALA A 170 8.76 -9.93 -1.57
C ALA A 170 9.41 -10.02 -0.18
N PRO A 171 10.75 -10.02 -0.07
CA PRO A 171 11.43 -10.10 1.23
C PRO A 171 11.27 -8.83 2.07
N ARG A 172 10.88 -7.72 1.44
CA ARG A 172 10.71 -6.40 2.05
C ARG A 172 9.93 -5.47 1.14
N PHE A 173 9.33 -4.42 1.69
CA PHE A 173 8.60 -3.40 0.96
C PHE A 173 8.64 -2.03 1.65
N VAL A 174 8.09 -1.01 1.00
CA VAL A 174 8.00 0.36 1.53
C VAL A 174 6.58 0.90 1.38
N MET A 175 6.08 1.54 2.43
CA MET A 175 4.83 2.31 2.42
C MET A 175 5.12 3.79 2.73
N VAL A 176 4.65 4.68 1.87
CA VAL A 176 4.54 6.11 2.15
C VAL A 176 3.09 6.40 2.51
N ASN A 177 2.85 6.87 3.73
CA ASN A 177 1.56 7.46 4.09
C ASN A 177 1.61 8.97 3.79
N ILE A 178 0.87 9.38 2.77
CA ILE A 178 0.84 10.75 2.26
C ILE A 178 0.19 11.70 3.29
N ARG A 179 -0.86 11.28 4.00
CA ARG A 179 -1.44 12.10 5.09
C ARG A 179 -0.52 12.16 6.30
N GLY A 180 0.17 11.08 6.62
CA GLY A 180 1.13 11.10 7.72
C GLY A 180 2.43 11.84 7.41
N ALA A 181 2.73 12.09 6.14
CA ALA A 181 4.03 12.57 5.66
C ALA A 181 5.19 11.80 6.31
N TYR A 182 5.09 10.47 6.26
CA TYR A 182 6.15 9.53 6.66
C TYR A 182 6.25 8.36 5.67
N LEU A 183 7.40 7.69 5.74
CA LEU A 183 7.70 6.45 5.06
C LEU A 183 8.03 5.39 6.11
N ALA A 184 7.46 4.20 5.95
CA ALA A 184 7.76 3.01 6.71
C ALA A 184 8.31 1.93 5.76
N ALA A 185 9.50 1.43 6.07
CA ALA A 185 10.15 0.32 5.40
C ALA A 185 9.95 -0.92 6.26
N MET A 186 9.31 -1.96 5.70
CA MET A 186 8.91 -3.16 6.41
C MET A 186 9.43 -4.44 5.76
N ASP A 187 9.84 -5.41 6.58
CA ASP A 187 10.16 -6.75 6.10
C ASP A 187 8.93 -7.51 5.58
N SER A 188 9.11 -8.76 5.11
CA SER A 188 8.01 -9.58 4.60
C SER A 188 6.91 -9.88 5.63
N ALA A 189 7.22 -9.81 6.92
CA ALA A 189 6.27 -9.99 8.03
C ALA A 189 5.64 -8.67 8.48
N GLY A 190 5.88 -7.56 7.77
CA GLY A 190 5.31 -6.25 8.09
C GLY A 190 5.93 -5.61 9.35
N GLN A 191 7.07 -6.10 9.82
CA GLN A 191 7.80 -5.48 10.91
C GLN A 191 8.52 -4.23 10.40
N ASN A 192 8.35 -3.10 11.08
CA ASN A 192 9.06 -1.87 10.74
C ASN A 192 10.56 -2.06 10.97
N VAL A 193 11.35 -1.81 9.92
CA VAL A 193 12.81 -1.81 9.92
C VAL A 193 13.34 -0.37 9.94
N LEU A 194 12.66 0.53 9.23
CA LEU A 194 13.03 1.94 9.14
C LEU A 194 11.77 2.78 9.04
N ARG A 195 11.68 3.84 9.84
CA ARG A 195 10.62 4.84 9.76
C ARG A 195 11.23 6.23 9.70
N MET A 196 10.82 7.02 8.71
CA MET A 196 11.38 8.35 8.49
C MET A 196 10.31 9.36 8.08
N ARG A 197 10.59 10.65 8.30
CA ARG A 197 9.73 11.72 7.79
C ARG A 197 9.85 11.83 6.27
N THR A 198 8.77 12.27 5.64
CA THR A 198 8.76 12.66 4.23
C THR A 198 8.22 14.06 4.03
N VAL A 199 8.53 14.66 2.89
CA VAL A 199 7.82 15.84 2.36
C VAL A 199 7.12 15.42 1.08
N VAL A 200 5.80 15.58 1.05
CA VAL A 200 4.91 15.16 -0.04
C VAL A 200 4.27 16.37 -0.70
N GLY A 201 3.45 16.14 -1.73
CA GLY A 201 2.82 17.18 -2.54
C GLY A 201 1.93 18.11 -1.72
N LYS A 202 1.90 19.40 -2.08
CA LYS A 202 0.87 20.35 -1.59
C LYS A 202 -0.51 20.06 -2.19
N SER A 203 -1.56 20.70 -1.70
CA SER A 203 -2.95 20.53 -2.17
C SER A 203 -3.11 20.66 -3.69
N ASP A 204 -2.40 21.62 -4.28
CA ASP A 204 -2.55 21.97 -5.70
C ASP A 204 -1.77 21.04 -6.63
N THR A 205 -0.76 20.36 -6.08
CA THR A 205 0.06 19.37 -6.77
C THR A 205 0.24 18.15 -5.87
N PRO A 206 -0.85 17.40 -5.62
CA PRO A 206 -0.87 16.35 -4.61
C PRO A 206 0.00 15.17 -5.04
N THR A 207 0.63 14.51 -4.07
CA THR A 207 1.30 13.23 -4.33
C THR A 207 0.25 12.21 -4.77
N PRO A 208 0.40 11.59 -5.95
CA PRO A 208 -0.55 10.59 -6.44
C PRO A 208 -0.45 9.30 -5.61
N THR A 209 -1.60 8.70 -5.31
CA THR A 209 -1.63 7.37 -4.68
C THR A 209 -1.21 6.31 -5.68
N MET A 210 -0.32 5.40 -5.27
CA MET A 210 0.27 4.41 -6.17
C MET A 210 0.51 3.07 -5.52
N ASP A 211 0.46 2.05 -6.37
CA ASP A 211 0.91 0.71 -6.08
C ASP A 211 1.95 0.31 -7.14
N THR A 212 3.24 0.36 -6.78
CA THR A 212 4.36 0.27 -7.73
C THR A 212 5.58 -0.48 -7.20
N TYR A 213 6.68 -0.49 -7.95
CA TYR A 213 7.98 -1.04 -7.57
C TYR A 213 9.08 0.02 -7.67
N ALA A 214 10.04 -0.03 -6.75
CA ALA A 214 11.35 0.57 -6.95
C ALA A 214 12.19 -0.30 -7.90
N THR A 215 12.93 0.34 -8.80
CA THR A 215 13.71 -0.33 -9.86
C THR A 215 15.21 -0.06 -9.77
N SER A 216 15.59 1.14 -9.35
CA SER A 216 17.00 1.54 -9.22
C SER A 216 17.17 2.69 -8.25
N ILE A 217 18.35 2.75 -7.65
CA ILE A 217 18.85 3.91 -6.91
C ILE A 217 19.78 4.66 -7.84
N VAL A 218 19.66 5.97 -7.92
CA VAL A 218 20.50 6.84 -8.74
C VAL A 218 21.18 7.84 -7.82
N THR A 219 22.50 7.77 -7.75
CA THR A 219 23.33 8.75 -7.04
C THR A 219 23.74 9.86 -8.00
N HIS A 220 23.90 11.07 -7.46
CA HIS A 220 24.19 12.29 -8.22
C HIS A 220 23.23 12.48 -9.42
N PRO A 221 21.90 12.46 -9.21
CA PRO A 221 20.97 12.51 -10.33
C PRO A 221 20.93 13.89 -11.00
N TYR A 222 20.88 13.93 -12.33
CA TYR A 222 20.31 15.08 -13.01
C TYR A 222 18.84 15.23 -12.62
N TRP A 223 18.38 16.47 -12.44
CA TRP A 223 16.95 16.74 -12.39
C TRP A 223 16.44 17.16 -13.76
N ASN A 224 15.80 16.24 -14.47
CA ASN A 224 15.05 16.57 -15.67
C ASN A 224 13.71 17.16 -15.23
N VAL A 225 13.55 18.47 -15.44
CA VAL A 225 12.41 19.22 -14.92
C VAL A 225 11.14 18.78 -15.65
N PRO A 226 10.08 18.36 -14.94
CA PRO A 226 8.80 18.06 -15.56
C PRO A 226 8.26 19.25 -16.34
N LYS A 227 7.68 19.00 -17.53
CA LYS A 227 7.18 20.05 -18.44
C LYS A 227 6.27 21.07 -17.75
N SER A 228 5.42 20.64 -16.81
CA SER A 228 4.55 21.54 -16.05
C SER A 228 5.31 22.53 -15.18
N ILE A 229 6.38 22.10 -14.50
CA ILE A 229 7.24 22.97 -13.67
C ILE A 229 8.09 23.86 -14.57
N ALA A 230 8.65 23.28 -15.64
CA ALA A 230 9.44 24.01 -16.62
C ALA A 230 8.66 25.21 -17.17
N ILE A 231 7.42 25.01 -17.59
CA ILE A 231 6.57 26.04 -18.18
C ILE A 231 6.03 27.02 -17.13
N LYS A 232 5.50 26.54 -16.00
CA LYS A 232 4.76 27.39 -15.06
C LYS A 232 5.66 28.17 -14.11
N GLU A 233 6.86 27.65 -13.82
CA GLU A 233 7.72 28.20 -12.77
C GLU A 233 9.07 28.66 -13.29
N MET A 234 9.71 27.89 -14.18
CA MET A 234 11.09 28.16 -14.59
C MET A 234 11.19 29.04 -15.81
N PHE A 235 10.35 28.82 -16.82
CA PHE A 235 10.31 29.61 -18.04
C PHE A 235 10.09 31.10 -17.76
N PRO A 236 9.11 31.53 -16.94
CA PRO A 236 8.92 32.96 -16.65
C PRO A 236 10.14 33.59 -15.97
N LYS A 237 10.84 32.83 -15.09
CA LYS A 237 12.04 33.32 -14.39
C LYS A 237 13.23 33.44 -15.33
N ALA A 238 13.43 32.44 -16.18
CA ALA A 238 14.50 32.44 -17.19
C ALA A 238 14.32 33.57 -18.21
N ALA A 239 13.08 33.82 -18.65
CA ALA A 239 12.77 34.93 -19.55
C ALA A 239 12.97 36.31 -18.90
N SER A 240 12.70 36.44 -17.59
CA SER A 240 12.86 37.72 -16.88
C SER A 240 14.27 38.02 -16.40
N ASP A 241 15.12 37.00 -16.25
CA ASP A 241 16.43 37.09 -15.61
C ASP A 241 17.44 36.18 -16.32
N PRO A 242 18.34 36.77 -17.16
CA PRO A 242 19.33 36.01 -17.94
C PRO A 242 20.27 35.14 -17.09
N GLU A 243 20.50 35.52 -15.83
CA GLU A 243 21.39 34.77 -14.92
C GLU A 243 20.66 33.68 -14.13
N TYR A 244 19.32 33.61 -14.19
CA TYR A 244 18.55 32.64 -13.40
C TYR A 244 19.03 31.21 -13.63
N LEU A 245 19.28 30.82 -14.88
CA LEU A 245 19.67 29.46 -15.24
C LEU A 245 21.08 29.14 -14.76
N SER A 246 22.04 30.04 -14.97
CA SER A 246 23.44 29.82 -14.55
C SER A 246 23.56 29.77 -13.02
N ARG A 247 22.92 30.70 -12.29
CA ARG A 247 22.93 30.72 -10.81
C ARG A 247 22.31 29.48 -10.18
N ASN A 248 21.37 28.83 -10.87
CA ASN A 248 20.72 27.60 -10.40
C ASN A 248 21.26 26.33 -11.09
N ARG A 249 22.33 26.46 -11.89
CA ARG A 249 23.00 25.36 -12.62
C ARG A 249 22.02 24.54 -13.47
N ILE A 250 21.17 25.24 -14.21
CA ILE A 250 20.18 24.67 -15.11
C ILE A 250 20.64 24.83 -16.55
N GLN A 251 20.67 23.72 -17.27
CA GLN A 251 20.89 23.69 -18.71
C GLN A 251 19.57 23.66 -19.46
N ILE A 252 19.57 24.29 -20.64
CA ILE A 252 18.51 24.15 -21.63
C ILE A 252 18.94 23.07 -22.59
N ILE A 253 18.11 22.05 -22.75
CA ILE A 253 18.40 20.95 -23.65
C ILE A 253 17.38 20.93 -24.79
N ASP A 254 17.86 20.84 -26.02
CA ASP A 254 17.03 20.74 -27.21
C ASP A 254 16.42 19.33 -27.42
N ASN A 255 15.63 19.20 -28.48
CA ASN A 255 15.02 17.93 -28.87
C ASN A 255 16.03 16.88 -29.34
N LYS A 256 17.26 17.28 -29.67
CA LYS A 256 18.38 16.39 -30.03
C LYS A 256 19.20 15.97 -28.81
N GLY A 257 18.86 16.48 -27.63
CA GLY A 257 19.56 16.17 -26.38
C GLY A 257 20.81 17.02 -26.12
N GLN A 258 21.04 18.08 -26.89
CA GLN A 258 22.21 18.95 -26.80
C GLN A 258 21.92 20.17 -25.92
N ALA A 259 22.94 20.60 -25.16
CA ALA A 259 22.85 21.83 -24.40
C ALA A 259 22.86 23.04 -25.34
N VAL A 260 21.95 23.98 -25.11
CA VAL A 260 21.80 25.22 -25.88
C VAL A 260 22.24 26.38 -25.00
N ASN A 261 22.96 27.34 -25.59
CA ASN A 261 23.29 28.57 -24.91
C ASN A 261 22.01 29.41 -24.71
N PRO A 262 21.62 29.78 -23.48
CA PRO A 262 20.45 30.63 -23.24
C PRO A 262 20.46 31.97 -23.99
N GLU A 263 21.64 32.51 -24.32
CA GLU A 263 21.80 33.76 -25.08
C GLU A 263 21.44 33.62 -26.57
N GLU A 264 21.45 32.40 -27.11
CA GLU A 264 21.08 32.11 -28.50
C GLU A 264 19.56 31.90 -28.67
N ILE A 265 18.80 31.97 -27.58
CA ILE A 265 17.36 31.75 -27.57
C ILE A 265 16.65 33.10 -27.61
N ASP A 266 15.78 33.28 -28.60
CA ASP A 266 14.82 34.36 -28.60
C ASP A 266 13.69 34.04 -27.61
N TRP A 267 13.81 34.59 -26.39
CA TRP A 267 12.84 34.36 -25.32
C TRP A 267 11.51 35.07 -25.56
N GLU A 268 11.47 36.12 -26.38
CA GLU A 268 10.26 36.91 -26.63
C GLU A 268 9.30 36.18 -27.59
N GLU A 269 9.84 35.40 -28.53
CA GLU A 269 9.05 34.58 -29.46
C GLU A 269 8.53 33.27 -28.84
N LEU A 270 9.06 32.86 -27.68
CA LEU A 270 8.65 31.64 -27.01
C LEU A 270 7.39 31.83 -26.18
N THR A 271 6.46 30.88 -26.33
CA THR A 271 5.32 30.74 -25.43
C THR A 271 5.40 29.44 -24.65
N ALA A 272 4.70 29.39 -23.52
CA ALA A 272 4.49 28.16 -22.74
C ALA A 272 4.09 26.95 -23.60
N GLU A 273 3.26 27.18 -24.62
CA GLU A 273 2.75 26.14 -25.53
C GLU A 273 3.77 25.73 -26.58
N LYS A 274 4.60 26.68 -27.03
CA LYS A 274 5.60 26.49 -28.08
C LYS A 274 7.00 26.19 -27.56
N PHE A 275 7.22 26.08 -26.24
CA PHE A 275 8.53 25.82 -25.64
C PHE A 275 9.08 24.43 -26.07
N PRO A 276 10.07 24.36 -26.99
CA PRO A 276 10.53 23.11 -27.58
C PRO A 276 11.71 22.49 -26.81
N TYR A 277 12.08 23.09 -25.67
CA TYR A 277 13.23 22.70 -24.88
C TYR A 277 12.82 21.97 -23.59
N ARG A 278 13.80 21.35 -22.93
CA ARG A 278 13.67 20.86 -21.55
C ARG A 278 14.73 21.50 -20.67
N PHE A 279 14.35 21.84 -19.44
CA PHE A 279 15.32 22.23 -18.42
C PHE A 279 15.89 20.99 -17.73
N ARG A 280 17.20 20.99 -17.52
CA ARG A 280 17.92 19.97 -16.74
C ARG A 280 18.79 20.67 -15.70
N GLN A 281 18.53 20.43 -14.41
CA GLN A 281 19.45 20.86 -13.36
C GLN A 281 20.61 19.87 -13.24
N GLU A 282 21.82 20.40 -13.17
CA GLU A 282 23.07 19.66 -12.99
C GLU A 282 23.13 18.97 -11.62
N THR A 283 24.06 18.03 -11.47
CA THR A 283 24.29 17.30 -10.21
C THR A 283 24.88 18.22 -9.13
N GLY A 284 24.70 17.90 -7.84
CA GLY A 284 25.17 18.74 -6.73
C GLY A 284 24.24 18.75 -5.51
N GLU A 285 24.73 19.26 -4.39
CA GLU A 285 23.94 19.40 -3.15
C GLU A 285 22.76 20.37 -3.27
N ASP A 286 22.89 21.40 -4.10
CA ASP A 286 21.84 22.38 -4.44
C ASP A 286 20.86 21.86 -5.50
N ASN A 287 21.07 20.66 -6.05
CA ASN A 287 20.10 19.99 -6.92
C ASN A 287 18.77 19.77 -6.17
N SER A 288 17.66 20.03 -6.84
CA SER A 288 16.32 19.92 -6.26
C SER A 288 15.94 18.49 -5.85
N LEU A 289 16.57 17.48 -6.46
CA LEU A 289 16.47 16.07 -6.10
C LEU A 289 17.50 15.64 -5.04
N GLY A 290 18.41 16.53 -4.64
CA GLY A 290 19.55 16.24 -3.80
C GLY A 290 20.51 15.22 -4.44
N LEU A 291 21.26 14.50 -3.60
CA LEU A 291 22.31 13.59 -4.06
C LEU A 291 21.82 12.18 -4.42
N LEU A 292 20.55 11.87 -4.15
CA LEU A 292 20.02 10.51 -4.31
C LEU A 292 18.55 10.52 -4.73
N LYS A 293 18.21 9.69 -5.71
CA LYS A 293 16.81 9.33 -6.00
C LYS A 293 16.62 7.82 -6.10
N VAL A 294 15.46 7.36 -5.68
CA VAL A 294 14.91 6.04 -5.97
C VAL A 294 13.93 6.18 -7.12
N GLU A 295 14.25 5.49 -8.21
CA GLU A 295 13.36 5.32 -9.35
C GLU A 295 12.25 4.34 -8.99
N ILE A 296 11.00 4.78 -9.13
CA ILE A 296 9.81 3.94 -8.99
C ILE A 296 9.07 3.89 -10.32
N LYS A 297 8.54 2.73 -10.70
CA LYS A 297 7.91 2.53 -12.00
C LYS A 297 6.58 3.30 -12.10
N ASN A 298 6.53 4.40 -12.85
CA ASN A 298 5.29 5.16 -13.04
C ASN A 298 5.37 6.09 -14.27
N PRO A 299 4.22 6.50 -14.85
CA PRO A 299 4.19 7.42 -15.99
C PRO A 299 4.15 8.90 -15.58
N LEU A 300 4.19 9.22 -14.28
CA LEU A 300 3.94 10.56 -13.73
C LEU A 300 5.21 11.28 -13.27
N ALA A 301 6.40 10.72 -13.58
CA ALA A 301 7.70 11.23 -13.14
C ALA A 301 7.79 11.45 -11.61
N ILE A 302 7.20 10.52 -10.84
CA ILE A 302 7.26 10.52 -9.37
C ILE A 302 8.45 9.70 -8.91
N TYR A 303 9.18 10.21 -7.92
CA TYR A 303 10.35 9.57 -7.32
C TYR A 303 10.27 9.64 -5.78
N LEU A 304 11.03 8.79 -5.11
CA LEU A 304 11.44 9.04 -3.72
C LEU A 304 12.86 9.61 -3.79
N HIS A 305 13.15 10.75 -3.16
CA HIS A 305 14.46 11.40 -3.37
C HIS A 305 14.93 12.24 -2.18
N ASP A 306 16.23 12.56 -2.14
CA ASP A 306 16.82 13.54 -1.23
C ASP A 306 16.31 14.97 -1.58
N THR A 307 16.78 16.00 -0.88
CA THR A 307 16.45 17.38 -1.21
C THR A 307 17.50 18.33 -0.67
N ASN A 308 17.79 19.39 -1.41
CA ASN A 308 18.51 20.57 -0.91
C ASN A 308 17.76 21.30 0.23
N ALA A 309 16.46 21.04 0.44
CA ALA A 309 15.63 21.68 1.46
C ALA A 309 15.40 20.78 2.70
N ARG A 310 16.48 20.17 3.25
CA ARG A 310 16.39 19.22 4.38
C ARG A 310 15.76 19.81 5.66
N TYR A 311 15.81 21.13 5.83
CA TYR A 311 15.17 21.83 6.95
C TYR A 311 13.65 21.59 7.03
N LEU A 312 13.00 21.27 5.90
CA LEU A 312 11.57 20.97 5.86
C LEU A 312 11.18 19.73 6.67
N PHE A 313 12.11 18.80 6.93
CA PHE A 313 11.82 17.64 7.77
C PHE A 313 11.59 18.02 9.25
N LYS A 314 12.03 19.21 9.69
CA LYS A 314 11.75 19.73 11.04
C LYS A 314 10.35 20.36 11.16
N SER A 315 9.69 20.64 10.03
CA SER A 315 8.34 21.23 10.00
C SER A 315 7.26 20.20 10.34
N ASN A 316 6.20 20.62 11.03
CA ASN A 316 4.98 19.83 11.18
C ASN A 316 4.13 19.79 9.90
N SER A 317 4.18 20.85 9.09
CA SER A 317 3.54 20.89 7.77
C SER A 317 4.54 20.51 6.68
N ARG A 318 4.39 19.29 6.14
CA ARG A 318 5.31 18.67 5.17
C ARG A 318 4.65 18.35 3.81
N TRP A 319 3.56 19.04 3.48
CA TRP A 319 2.90 18.97 2.17
C TRP A 319 3.33 20.16 1.30
N ARG A 320 4.58 20.11 0.81
CA ARG A 320 5.27 21.26 0.19
C ARG A 320 5.92 20.96 -1.16
N SER A 321 5.81 19.73 -1.67
CA SER A 321 6.40 19.33 -2.95
C SER A 321 5.42 19.49 -4.13
N HIS A 322 5.91 19.21 -5.34
CA HIS A 322 5.13 19.14 -6.58
C HIS A 322 4.69 17.72 -6.95
N GLY A 323 4.51 16.85 -5.94
CA GLY A 323 3.97 15.51 -6.08
C GLY A 323 4.98 14.40 -5.78
N CYS A 324 6.28 14.61 -6.02
CA CYS A 324 7.34 13.69 -5.60
C CYS A 324 7.45 13.59 -4.06
N VAL A 325 8.09 12.53 -3.57
CA VAL A 325 8.27 12.29 -2.14
C VAL A 325 9.72 12.54 -1.77
N ARG A 326 9.99 13.58 -0.98
CA ARG A 326 11.31 13.81 -0.41
C ARG A 326 11.46 12.96 0.85
N VAL A 327 12.59 12.30 1.04
CA VAL A 327 12.85 11.37 2.15
C VAL A 327 13.94 11.89 3.08
N GLN A 328 13.74 11.74 4.39
CA GLN A 328 14.67 12.30 5.39
C GLN A 328 16.02 11.58 5.45
N GLN A 329 16.02 10.27 5.18
CA GLN A 329 17.20 9.40 5.28
C GLN A 329 17.39 8.62 3.97
N PRO A 330 17.82 9.29 2.89
CA PRO A 330 17.93 8.68 1.55
C PRO A 330 18.94 7.51 1.50
N THR A 331 20.08 7.62 2.20
CA THR A 331 21.09 6.54 2.28
C THR A 331 20.55 5.28 2.94
N ASP A 332 19.88 5.42 4.09
CA ASP A 332 19.28 4.28 4.80
C ASP A 332 18.21 3.60 3.95
N LEU A 333 17.39 4.40 3.24
CA LEU A 333 16.39 3.87 2.30
C LEU A 333 17.04 3.11 1.15
N ALA A 334 18.12 3.65 0.58
CA ALA A 334 18.86 3.02 -0.51
C ALA A 334 19.46 1.67 -0.10
N ASN A 335 20.14 1.63 1.05
CA ASN A 335 20.73 0.42 1.61
C ASN A 335 19.65 -0.63 1.94
N TYR A 336 18.54 -0.19 2.55
CA TYR A 336 17.40 -1.05 2.82
C TYR A 336 16.82 -1.68 1.54
N MET A 337 16.57 -0.86 0.51
CA MET A 337 16.04 -1.35 -0.77
C MET A 337 17.01 -2.30 -1.47
N ALA A 338 18.31 -2.00 -1.45
CA ALA A 338 19.35 -2.85 -2.00
C ALA A 338 19.49 -4.18 -1.23
N GLY A 339 19.18 -4.20 0.06
CA GLY A 339 19.39 -5.36 0.94
C GLY A 339 20.84 -5.64 1.27
N THR A 340 21.69 -4.65 1.07
CA THR A 340 23.13 -4.69 1.31
C THR A 340 23.57 -3.27 1.62
N LYS A 341 24.76 -3.12 2.20
CA LYS A 341 25.42 -1.83 2.27
C LYS A 341 25.83 -1.40 0.86
N LEU A 342 25.04 -0.52 0.26
CA LEU A 342 25.28 0.04 -1.08
C LEU A 342 26.05 1.35 -1.01
N LEU A 343 25.72 2.16 -0.01
CA LEU A 343 26.27 3.49 0.24
C LEU A 343 26.69 3.59 1.72
N ASP A 344 27.75 4.35 1.98
CA ASP A 344 28.18 4.68 3.33
C ASP A 344 27.31 5.79 3.94
N ASN A 345 27.29 5.88 5.28
CA ASN A 345 26.41 6.80 6.01
C ASN A 345 26.79 8.28 5.81
N ASP A 346 28.06 8.54 5.51
CA ASP A 346 28.64 9.84 5.21
C ASP A 346 28.48 10.28 3.75
N PHE A 347 27.91 9.43 2.88
CA PHE A 347 27.64 9.77 1.47
C PHE A 347 26.89 11.10 1.29
N MET A 348 26.05 11.50 2.26
CA MET A 348 25.28 12.74 2.20
C MET A 348 26.04 14.00 2.67
N THR A 349 27.27 13.82 3.17
CA THR A 349 28.12 14.84 3.79
C THR A 349 29.48 14.98 3.13
N GLU A 350 29.81 14.12 2.16
CA GLU A 350 31.00 14.29 1.34
C GLU A 350 30.85 15.54 0.47
N PRO A 351 31.81 16.48 0.48
CA PRO A 351 31.73 17.69 -0.33
C PRO A 351 31.69 17.34 -1.81
N ASP A 352 30.59 17.67 -2.49
CA ASP A 352 30.49 17.54 -3.95
C ASP A 352 31.34 18.64 -4.61
N THR A 353 32.65 18.40 -4.65
CA THR A 353 33.68 19.35 -5.12
C THR A 353 33.87 19.30 -6.64
N VAL A 354 33.31 18.31 -7.32
CA VAL A 354 33.42 18.10 -8.76
C VAL A 354 32.11 17.52 -9.26
N SER A 355 31.54 18.09 -10.34
CA SER A 355 30.33 17.57 -11.01
C SER A 355 30.47 16.07 -11.27
N THR A 356 29.89 15.26 -10.37
CA THR A 356 29.96 13.81 -10.45
C THR A 356 28.85 13.33 -11.37
N PRO A 357 29.16 12.53 -12.41
CA PRO A 357 28.13 12.04 -13.32
C PRO A 357 27.16 11.10 -12.59
N PRO A 358 25.87 11.08 -12.97
CA PRO A 358 24.91 10.20 -12.32
C PRO A 358 25.31 8.73 -12.44
N LYS A 359 25.12 7.98 -11.35
CA LYS A 359 25.39 6.53 -11.30
C LYS A 359 24.14 5.75 -10.96
N TRP A 360 23.81 4.78 -11.81
CA TRP A 360 22.64 3.92 -11.64
C TRP A 360 23.02 2.62 -10.93
N HIS A 361 22.35 2.35 -9.83
CA HIS A 361 22.43 1.12 -9.06
C HIS A 361 21.11 0.36 -9.23
N LYS A 362 21.07 -0.58 -10.18
CA LYS A 362 19.88 -1.40 -10.44
C LYS A 362 19.62 -2.32 -9.24
N LEU A 363 18.38 -2.34 -8.76
CA LEU A 363 17.98 -3.25 -7.69
C LEU A 363 17.89 -4.69 -8.22
N LYS A 364 18.43 -5.66 -7.47
CA LYS A 364 18.41 -7.08 -7.84
C LYS A 364 16.97 -7.64 -7.91
N ALA A 365 16.12 -7.19 -6.98
CA ALA A 365 14.70 -7.49 -6.96
C ALA A 365 13.89 -6.20 -7.08
N ARG A 366 12.70 -6.29 -7.68
CA ARG A 366 11.73 -5.20 -7.67
C ARG A 366 11.14 -5.08 -6.27
N ILE A 367 11.40 -3.97 -5.58
CA ILE A 367 10.92 -3.77 -4.20
C ILE A 367 9.53 -3.12 -4.26
N PRO A 368 8.47 -3.72 -3.68
CA PRO A 368 7.16 -3.10 -3.65
C PRO A 368 7.19 -1.75 -2.92
N VAL A 369 6.59 -0.73 -3.56
CA VAL A 369 6.40 0.61 -3.01
C VAL A 369 4.92 0.96 -3.08
N PHE A 370 4.36 1.40 -1.96
CA PHE A 370 2.97 1.82 -1.83
C PHE A 370 2.93 3.30 -1.43
N LEU A 371 2.25 4.14 -2.19
CA LEU A 371 1.95 5.53 -1.85
C LEU A 371 0.46 5.60 -1.52
N LEU A 372 0.12 5.65 -0.25
CA LEU A 372 -1.25 5.54 0.24
C LEU A 372 -1.66 6.82 0.98
N TYR A 373 -2.94 7.16 0.92
CA TYR A 373 -3.48 8.36 1.56
C TYR A 373 -4.39 7.93 2.72
N LEU A 374 -3.79 7.60 3.87
CA LEU A 374 -4.47 6.91 4.98
C LEU A 374 -4.67 7.85 6.16
N GLY A 375 -5.91 7.98 6.65
CA GLY A 375 -6.26 8.94 7.71
C GLY A 375 -5.86 8.52 9.12
N ALA A 376 -5.58 7.24 9.33
CA ALA A 376 -5.07 6.72 10.58
C ALA A 376 -3.99 5.66 10.31
N ASP A 377 -3.13 5.43 11.30
CA ASP A 377 -2.18 4.31 11.34
C ASP A 377 -1.73 4.10 12.78
N CYS A 378 -0.98 3.04 13.09
CA CYS A 378 -0.33 2.91 14.40
C CYS A 378 1.16 3.28 14.34
N ASN A 379 1.67 3.79 15.46
CA ASN A 379 3.11 3.92 15.67
C ASN A 379 3.73 2.58 16.12
N GLU A 380 5.04 2.56 16.36
CA GLU A 380 5.77 1.37 16.80
C GLU A 380 5.39 0.89 18.21
N LYS A 381 4.85 1.77 19.05
CA LYS A 381 4.31 1.43 20.38
C LYS A 381 2.89 0.84 20.31
N GLY A 382 2.30 0.83 19.11
CA GLY A 382 0.92 0.42 18.89
C GLY A 382 -0.11 1.51 19.14
N ASP A 383 0.29 2.76 19.39
CA ASP A 383 -0.66 3.85 19.57
C ASP A 383 -1.30 4.24 18.24
N LEU A 384 -2.63 4.39 18.24
CA LEU A 384 -3.39 4.93 17.13
C LEU A 384 -3.08 6.42 16.90
N LEU A 385 -2.67 6.74 15.68
CA LEU A 385 -2.44 8.10 15.20
C LEU A 385 -3.52 8.49 14.19
N TYR A 386 -3.91 9.76 14.21
CA TYR A 386 -4.76 10.38 13.19
C TYR A 386 -3.99 11.45 12.43
N PHE A 387 -4.29 11.59 11.15
CA PHE A 387 -3.63 12.53 10.25
C PHE A 387 -4.64 13.47 9.61
N GLU A 388 -4.23 14.71 9.34
CA GLU A 388 -5.10 15.72 8.71
C GLU A 388 -5.46 15.34 7.26
N ASP A 389 -6.65 15.70 6.80
CA ASP A 389 -7.10 15.52 5.40
C ASP A 389 -6.68 16.71 4.53
N VAL A 390 -5.37 16.83 4.30
CA VAL A 390 -4.78 17.99 3.61
C VAL A 390 -5.21 18.16 2.14
N TYR A 391 -5.73 17.10 1.51
CA TYR A 391 -6.25 17.12 0.15
C TYR A 391 -7.78 17.13 0.09
N LYS A 392 -8.46 17.25 1.24
CA LYS A 392 -9.93 17.39 1.36
C LYS A 392 -10.70 16.30 0.60
N ARG A 393 -10.26 15.04 0.72
CA ARG A 393 -10.93 13.88 0.10
C ARG A 393 -12.17 13.43 0.86
N GLY A 394 -12.37 13.89 2.09
CA GLY A 394 -13.48 13.53 2.95
C GLY A 394 -13.29 12.20 3.67
N LEU A 395 -14.35 11.77 4.36
CA LEU A 395 -14.35 10.48 5.06
C LEU A 395 -14.34 9.31 4.07
N PRO A 396 -13.66 8.20 4.39
CA PRO A 396 -13.72 6.98 3.59
C PRO A 396 -15.16 6.45 3.54
N LYS A 397 -15.60 6.03 2.34
CA LYS A 397 -16.85 5.28 2.17
C LYS A 397 -16.53 3.80 2.37
N VAL A 398 -16.54 3.34 3.61
CA VAL A 398 -16.20 1.94 3.97
C VAL A 398 -17.40 1.04 3.77
#